data_AF-A0A1H0G2E7-F1
#
_entry.id   AF-A0A1H0G2E7-F1
#
_cell.length_a   1.000
_cell.length_b   1.000
_cell.length_c   1.000
_cell.angle_alpha   90.00
_cell.angle_beta   90.00
_cell.angle_gamma   90.00
#
_symmetry.space_group_name_H-M   'P 1'
#
loop_
_entity.id
_entity.type
_entity.pdbx_description
1 polymer ?
#
loop_
_entity_poly.entity_id
_entity_poly.type
_entity_poly.pdbx_seq_one_letter_code
_entity_poly.pdbx_strand_id
1 'polypeptide(L)' 'MTQEEWIVIGQFGTQEQIDQEVSRISEVALDVGLNPEMVIGTQKVEQGFELIIHPEFFNYFQRT' A
#
# COMPACT_ATOMS: atom_id res chain seq x y z
N MET A 1 -21.74 -1.84 -8.69
CA MET A 1 -20.28 -1.87 -8.73
C MET A 1 -19.81 -1.36 -7.39
N THR A 2 -19.51 -2.26 -6.45
CA THR A 2 -18.90 -1.86 -5.18
C THR A 2 -17.50 -1.36 -5.51
N GLN A 3 -17.28 -0.06 -5.39
CA GLN A 3 -15.93 0.48 -5.37
C GLN A 3 -15.27 -0.13 -4.13
N GLU A 4 -14.38 -1.10 -4.30
CA GLU A 4 -13.52 -1.52 -3.20
C GLU A 4 -12.70 -0.27 -2.85
N GLU A 5 -13.01 0.35 -1.71
CA GLU A 5 -12.31 1.55 -1.25
C GLU A 5 -10.93 1.13 -0.76
N TRP A 6 -9.91 1.38 -1.57
CA TRP A 6 -8.52 1.20 -1.18
C TRP A 6 -8.20 2.15 -0.03
N ILE A 7 -7.44 1.67 0.95
CA ILE A 7 -7.20 2.38 2.21
C ILE A 7 -5.86 3.11 2.11
N VAL A 8 -5.88 4.44 2.27
CA VAL A 8 -4.65 5.24 2.38
C VAL A 8 -3.98 4.94 3.72
N ILE A 9 -2.73 4.50 3.67
CA ILE A 9 -1.95 4.14 4.86
C ILE A 9 -0.74 5.05 5.10
N GLY A 10 -0.38 5.90 4.14
CA GLY A 10 0.71 6.84 4.31
C GLY A 10 0.80 7.87 3.19
N GLN A 11 1.44 9.00 3.49
CA GLN A 11 1.79 10.05 2.53
C GLN A 11 3.30 10.29 2.55
N PHE A 12 3.88 10.48 1.37
CA PHE A 12 5.31 10.57 1.15
C PHE A 12 5.62 11.77 0.27
N GLY A 13 6.69 12.52 0.60
CA GLY A 13 7.07 13.73 -0.13
C GLY A 13 7.82 13.43 -1.43
N THR A 14 8.46 12.27 -1.54
CA THR A 14 9.28 11.90 -2.70
C THR A 14 8.97 10.49 -3.20
N GLN A 15 9.27 10.24 -4.49
CA GLN A 15 9.14 8.92 -5.10
C GLN A 15 10.03 7.88 -4.40
N GLU A 16 11.24 8.26 -4.01
CA GLU A 16 12.18 7.35 -3.33
C GLU A 16 11.64 6.87 -1.97
N GLN A 17 11.00 7.76 -1.21
CA GLN A 17 10.42 7.40 0.09
C GLN A 17 9.27 6.40 -0.07
N ILE A 18 8.40 6.61 -1.05
CA ILE A 18 7.29 5.68 -1.28
C ILE A 18 7.78 4.36 -1.88
N ASP A 19 8.79 4.36 -2.74
CA ASP A 19 9.36 3.12 -3.30
C ASP A 19 10.01 2.24 -2.21
N GLN A 20 10.72 2.86 -1.27
CA GLN A 20 11.27 2.16 -0.10
C GLN A 20 10.17 1.52 0.74
N GLU A 21 9.08 2.26 0.97
CA GLU A 21 7.97 1.77 1.77
C GLU A 21 7.16 0.68 1.04
N VAL A 22 6.93 0.84 -0.27
CA VAL A 22 6.33 -0.20 -1.12
C VAL A 22 7.15 -1.49 -1.05
N SER A 23 8.49 -1.39 -1.16
CA SER A 23 9.36 -2.56 -1.04
C SER A 23 9.21 -3.25 0.30
N ARG A 24 9.23 -2.49 1.41
CA ARG A 24 9.07 -3.03 2.76
C ARG A 24 7.74 -3.76 2.94
N ILE A 25 6.66 -3.18 2.43
CA ILE A 25 5.31 -3.72 2.63
C ILE A 25 5.03 -4.86 1.64
N SER A 26 5.69 -4.88 0.49
CA SER A 26 5.64 -6.00 -0.46
C SER A 26 6.16 -7.29 0.18
N GLU A 27 7.21 -7.21 1.00
CA GLU A 27 7.70 -8.36 1.76
C GLU A 27 6.62 -8.90 2.72
N VAL A 28 5.92 -8.01 3.43
CA VAL A 28 4.81 -8.40 4.31
C VAL A 28 3.66 -9.05 3.53
N ALA A 29 3.31 -8.51 2.37
CA ALA A 29 2.27 -9.09 1.51
C ALA A 29 2.64 -10.51 1.05
N LEU A 30 3.91 -10.73 0.68
CA LEU A 30 4.40 -12.06 0.30
C LEU A 30 4.39 -13.03 1.49
N ASP A 31 4.77 -12.57 2.68
CA ASP A 31 4.78 -13.40 3.90
C ASP A 31 3.39 -13.91 4.28
N VAL A 32 2.34 -13.13 4.00
CA VAL A 32 0.94 -13.53 4.22
C VAL A 32 0.30 -14.22 3.01
N GLY A 33 1.07 -14.47 1.95
CA GLY A 33 0.65 -15.22 0.77
C GLY A 33 -0.19 -14.41 -0.24
N LEU A 34 -0.13 -13.08 -0.20
CA LEU A 34 -0.81 -12.19 -1.15
C LEU A 34 0.15 -11.71 -2.23
N ASN A 35 -0.39 -11.40 -3.42
CA ASN A 35 0.40 -10.77 -4.48
C ASN A 35 0.52 -9.25 -4.23
N PRO A 36 1.73 -8.70 -3.99
CA PRO A 36 1.92 -7.28 -3.70
C PRO A 36 1.28 -6.35 -4.75
N GLU A 37 1.40 -6.67 -6.04
CA GLU A 37 0.88 -5.83 -7.13
C GLU A 37 -0.66 -5.74 -7.15
N MET A 38 -1.33 -6.70 -6.50
CA MET A 38 -2.79 -6.74 -6.40
C MET A 38 -3.31 -6.02 -5.16
N VAL A 39 -2.45 -5.81 -4.14
CA VAL A 39 -2.88 -5.34 -2.82
C VAL A 39 -2.17 -4.07 -2.35
N ILE A 40 -1.15 -3.61 -3.07
CA ILE A 40 -0.40 -2.38 -2.79
C ILE A 40 -0.46 -1.50 -4.04
N GLY A 41 -0.79 -0.23 -3.84
CA GLY A 41 -0.87 0.76 -4.89
C GLY A 41 -0.27 2.07 -4.43
N THR A 42 0.17 2.87 -5.39
CA THR A 42 0.64 4.24 -5.14
C THR A 42 -0.14 5.20 -6.01
N GLN A 43 -0.44 6.38 -5.46
CA GLN A 43 -1.08 7.46 -6.21
C GLN A 43 -0.31 8.74 -6.05
N LYS A 44 -0.10 9.47 -7.14
CA LYS A 44 0.49 10.80 -7.11
C LYS A 44 -0.59 11.81 -6.74
N VAL A 45 -0.30 12.65 -5.76
CA VAL A 45 -1.18 13.73 -5.29
C VAL A 45 -0.47 15.08 -5.33
N GLU A 46 -1.20 16.16 -5.07
CA GLU A 46 -0.66 17.53 -5.16
C GLU A 46 0.59 17.74 -4.27
N GLN A 47 0.66 17.05 -3.13
CA GLN A 47 1.73 17.20 -2.13
C GLN A 47 2.72 16.02 -2.11
N GLY A 48 2.76 15.20 -3.16
CA GLY A 48 3.68 14.06 -3.25
C GLY A 48 2.97 12.78 -3.68
N PHE A 49 3.05 11.76 -2.84
CA PHE A 49 2.53 10.43 -3.13
C PHE A 49 1.78 9.87 -1.94
N GLU A 50 0.70 9.14 -2.20
CA GLU A 50 0.01 8.35 -1.19
C GLU A 50 0.20 6.87 -1.48
N LEU A 51 0.40 6.12 -0.40
CA LEU A 51 0.40 4.68 -0.43
C LEU A 51 -0.99 4.19 -0.03
N ILE A 52 -1.58 3.39 -0.92
CA ILE A 52 -2.89 2.79 -0.74
C ILE A 52 -2.77 1.28 -0.71
N ILE A 53 -3.57 0.61 0.12
CA ILE A 53 -3.61 -0.85 0.17
C ILE A 53 -5.03 -1.40 0.11
N HIS A 54 -5.15 -2.61 -0.40
CA HIS A 54 -6.42 -3.33 -0.47
C HIS A 54 -6.91 -3.71 0.94
N PRO A 55 -8.24 -3.62 1.22
CA PRO A 55 -8.79 -3.95 2.54
C PRO A 55 -8.46 -5.37 3.03
N GLU A 56 -8.35 -6.33 2.10
CA GLU A 56 -7.94 -7.71 2.42
C GLU A 56 -6.55 -7.75 3.06
N PHE A 57 -5.60 -6.97 2.53
CA PHE A 57 -4.25 -6.89 3.04
C PHE A 57 -4.15 -6.05 4.31
N PHE A 58 -4.96 -4.99 4.43
CA PHE A 58 -5.01 -4.13 5.62
C PHE A 58 -5.27 -4.92 6.91
N ASN A 59 -6.08 -5.99 6.86
CA ASN A 59 -6.34 -6.86 8.00
C ASN A 59 -5.09 -7.59 8.52
N TYR A 60 -4.14 -7.90 7.65
CA TYR A 60 -2.86 -8.49 8.01
C TYR A 60 -1.89 -7.42 8.49
N PHE A 61 -1.91 -6.25 7.85
CA PHE A 61 -1.06 -5.12 8.19
C PHE A 61 -1.32 -4.61 9.62
N GLN A 62 -2.58 -4.50 10.08
CA GLN A 62 -2.90 -4.03 11.43
C GLN A 62 -2.47 -4.95 12.59
N ARG A 63 -2.12 -6.21 12.29
CA ARG A 63 -1.76 -7.20 13.32
C ARG A 63 -0.25 -7.31 13.57
N THR A 64 0.55 -6.61 12.78
CA THR A 64 2.01 -6.57 12.88
C THR A 64 2.45 -5.32 13.62
#